data_AF-A0A1Q7YMQ0-F1
#
_entry.id   AF-A0A1Q7YMQ0-F1
#
_cell.length_a   1.000
_cell.length_b   1.000
_cell.length_c   1.000
_cell.angle_alpha   90.00
_cell.angle_beta   90.00
_cell.angle_gamma   90.00
#
_symmetry.space_group_name_H-M   'P 1'
#
loop_
_entity.id
_entity.type
_entity.pdbx_description
1 polymer ?
#
loop_
_entity_poly.entity_id
_entity_poly.type
_entity_poly.pdbx_seq_one_letter_code
_entity_poly.pdbx_strand_id
1 'polypeptide(L)'
;MLTNVTFSQNSTVSGNNGADGGSFSSTKFGGSSFGAAVCVNTGLVFVVNCTVTANAAMGGSGVLDPRLPSINVRGRGLGGGLANIQGTVHLKNTIIAGNSAGPATNSLMDLSGTFLSEGHNLTGDTNGASGFINSDLLNVAANVGPLQDNGGPTFTHALLAGSPAIDAGASDGAPFVDQRGFPRPARFEFDIGAYEFRSAYERVQFQDGKVQVWFITEPNQIYPIQTTTNFLSWQTIGAIPATSSGWFLFEDNPNLPARFYRILLSP
;
A
#
# COMPACT_ATOMS: atom_id res chain seq x y z
N MET A 1 14.52 6.60 -10.62
CA MET A 1 13.51 5.55 -10.83
C MET A 1 13.28 4.86 -9.50
N LEU A 2 12.02 4.73 -9.09
CA LEU A 2 11.58 4.02 -7.89
C LEU A 2 10.80 2.80 -8.35
N THR A 3 11.21 1.61 -7.89
CA THR A 3 10.59 0.35 -8.31
C THR A 3 10.53 -0.64 -7.17
N ASN A 4 9.37 -1.25 -6.93
CA ASN A 4 9.17 -2.21 -5.84
C ASN A 4 9.54 -1.68 -4.46
N VAL A 5 9.13 -0.45 -4.15
CA VAL A 5 9.41 0.17 -2.84
C VAL A 5 8.12 0.54 -2.14
N THR A 6 8.08 0.27 -0.84
CA THR A 6 7.05 0.79 0.07
C THR A 6 7.56 2.06 0.76
N PHE A 7 6.80 3.15 0.64
CA PHE A 7 6.98 4.38 1.41
C PHE A 7 5.82 4.55 2.38
N SER A 8 6.11 4.50 3.68
CA SER A 8 5.07 4.58 4.69
C SER A 8 5.53 5.29 5.95
N GLN A 9 4.58 5.92 6.64
CA GLN A 9 4.79 6.64 7.90
C GLN A 9 5.80 7.80 7.81
N ASN A 10 6.10 8.28 6.60
CA ASN A 10 6.91 9.48 6.44
C ASN A 10 6.07 10.72 6.78
N SER A 11 6.70 11.69 7.44
CA SER A 11 6.04 12.93 7.81
C SER A 11 6.90 14.13 7.45
N THR A 12 6.30 15.13 6.83
CA THR A 12 6.93 16.43 6.61
C THR A 12 6.11 17.52 7.27
N VAL A 13 6.79 18.40 7.99
CA VAL A 13 6.19 19.60 8.57
C VAL A 13 6.99 20.80 8.07
N SER A 14 6.36 21.65 7.28
CA SER A 14 7.01 22.89 6.84
C SER A 14 7.12 23.89 7.98
N GLY A 15 8.15 24.72 7.97
CA GLY A 15 8.42 25.71 9.03
C GLY A 15 7.29 26.73 9.26
N ASN A 16 7.33 27.34 10.44
CA ASN A 16 6.49 28.48 10.80
C ASN A 16 7.14 29.75 10.24
N ASN A 17 6.65 30.29 9.12
CA ASN A 17 7.09 31.63 8.73
C ASN A 17 6.43 32.66 9.66
N GLY A 18 7.20 33.20 10.61
CA GLY A 18 6.88 34.46 11.30
C GLY A 18 7.45 34.67 12.70
N ALA A 19 8.73 35.06 12.80
CA ALA A 19 9.16 36.25 13.56
C ALA A 19 10.66 36.49 13.29
N ASP A 20 10.99 37.27 12.25
CA ASP A 20 12.09 38.21 12.46
C ASP A 20 11.57 39.24 13.45
N GLY A 21 12.22 39.31 14.62
CA GLY A 21 11.91 40.29 15.64
C GLY A 21 11.88 41.69 15.05
N GLY A 22 10.69 42.31 15.06
CA GLY A 22 10.53 43.75 14.81
C GLY A 22 10.34 44.15 13.34
N SER A 23 9.16 43.90 12.76
CA SER A 23 8.49 44.85 11.85
C SER A 23 7.16 44.30 11.33
N PHE A 24 6.21 45.20 11.10
CA PHE A 24 4.85 44.96 10.64
C PHE A 24 4.78 44.48 9.17
N SER A 25 5.39 43.33 8.86
CA SER A 25 5.19 42.64 7.58
C SER A 25 3.92 41.76 7.62
N SER A 26 3.11 41.85 6.58
CA SER A 26 1.71 41.40 6.51
C SER A 26 1.49 39.93 6.10
N THR A 27 2.49 39.05 6.20
CA THR A 27 2.31 37.62 5.87
C THR A 27 2.78 36.73 7.02
N LYS A 28 1.86 36.43 7.95
CA LYS A 28 2.08 35.58 9.13
C LYS A 28 1.61 34.12 8.94
N PHE A 29 1.49 33.70 7.68
CA PHE A 29 1.01 32.37 7.28
C PHE A 29 2.08 31.29 7.47
N GLY A 30 1.66 30.09 7.83
CA GLY A 30 2.57 28.94 7.85
C GLY A 30 3.08 28.55 6.45
N GLY A 31 4.27 27.97 6.38
CA GLY A 31 4.81 27.44 5.13
C GLY A 31 3.95 26.29 4.58
N SER A 32 4.03 26.03 3.28
CA SER A 32 3.40 24.85 2.68
C SER A 32 4.33 23.64 2.75
N SER A 33 3.78 22.44 2.91
CA SER A 33 4.50 21.18 2.83
C SER A 33 4.09 20.39 1.59
N PHE A 34 4.98 19.51 1.13
CA PHE A 34 4.83 18.77 -0.11
C PHE A 34 5.27 17.33 0.09
N GLY A 35 4.47 16.36 -0.38
CA GLY A 35 4.91 14.98 -0.65
C GLY A 35 5.79 14.36 0.44
N ALA A 36 5.21 13.84 1.51
CA ALA A 36 6.02 13.37 2.63
C ALA A 36 6.85 12.11 2.31
N ALA A 37 6.41 11.29 1.35
CA ALA A 37 7.22 10.21 0.81
C ALA A 37 8.11 10.69 -0.35
N VAL A 38 7.51 11.36 -1.34
CA VAL A 38 8.21 11.77 -2.56
C VAL A 38 7.78 13.18 -2.94
N CYS A 39 8.75 14.08 -3.07
CA CYS A 39 8.56 15.43 -3.58
C CYS A 39 9.46 15.64 -4.81
N VAL A 40 8.84 15.90 -5.97
CA VAL A 40 9.55 16.14 -7.23
C VAL A 40 9.47 17.62 -7.56
N ASN A 41 10.57 18.33 -7.31
CA ASN A 41 10.65 19.75 -7.63
C ASN A 41 10.87 19.96 -9.14
N THR A 42 11.84 19.24 -9.72
CA THR A 42 12.15 19.24 -11.17
C THR A 42 12.67 17.86 -11.58
N GLY A 43 12.81 17.62 -12.88
CA GLY A 43 13.40 16.39 -13.43
C GLY A 43 12.38 15.28 -13.73
N LEU A 44 12.89 14.13 -14.17
CA LEU A 44 12.11 12.97 -14.61
C LEU A 44 12.17 11.86 -13.55
N VAL A 45 11.01 11.41 -13.08
CA VAL A 45 10.87 10.33 -12.10
C VAL A 45 9.87 9.30 -12.60
N PHE A 46 10.27 8.02 -12.56
CA PHE A 46 9.39 6.88 -12.77
C PHE A 46 9.11 6.23 -11.42
N VAL A 47 7.83 5.96 -11.14
CA VAL A 47 7.36 5.25 -9.96
C VAL A 47 6.57 4.04 -10.44
N VAL A 48 7.15 2.85 -10.24
CA VAL A 48 6.66 1.59 -10.84
C VAL A 48 6.49 0.54 -9.75
N ASN A 49 5.32 -0.07 -9.64
CA ASN A 49 5.07 -1.11 -8.62
C ASN A 49 5.49 -0.67 -7.21
N CYS A 50 5.17 0.58 -6.82
CA CYS A 50 5.44 1.09 -5.48
C CYS A 50 4.15 1.13 -4.65
N THR A 51 4.31 1.14 -3.32
CA THR A 51 3.18 1.37 -2.39
C THR A 51 3.49 2.59 -1.53
N VAL A 52 2.73 3.67 -1.70
CA VAL A 52 2.88 4.93 -0.98
C VAL A 52 1.64 5.16 -0.11
N THR A 53 1.74 4.85 1.18
CA THR A 53 0.59 4.82 2.09
C THR A 53 0.93 5.36 3.47
N ALA A 54 -0.05 5.89 4.21
CA ALA A 54 0.14 6.37 5.59
C ALA A 54 1.24 7.44 5.76
N ASN A 55 1.51 8.25 4.73
CA ASN A 55 2.41 9.39 4.82
C ASN A 55 1.64 10.69 5.10
N ALA A 56 2.28 11.66 5.74
CA ALA A 56 1.62 12.90 6.15
C ALA A 56 2.45 14.15 5.80
N ALA A 57 1.94 14.99 4.90
CA ALA A 57 2.52 16.29 4.61
C ALA A 57 1.69 17.38 5.29
N MET A 58 2.21 17.99 6.36
CA MET A 58 1.49 19.01 7.15
C MET A 58 2.09 20.40 6.97
N GLY A 59 1.28 21.35 6.52
CA GLY A 59 1.69 22.75 6.44
C GLY A 59 2.00 23.35 7.82
N GLY A 60 2.89 24.34 7.87
CA GLY A 60 3.37 24.96 9.10
C GLY A 60 2.26 25.71 9.83
N SER A 61 2.35 25.87 11.16
CA SER A 61 1.25 26.43 11.95
C SER A 61 1.01 27.93 11.73
N GLY A 62 1.95 28.63 11.09
CA GLY A 62 1.99 30.10 11.09
C GLY A 62 2.39 30.64 12.45
N VAL A 63 2.22 31.94 12.66
CA VAL A 63 2.39 32.55 13.99
C VAL A 63 1.22 32.10 14.87
N LEU A 64 1.51 31.68 16.10
CA LEU A 64 0.48 31.41 17.11
C LEU A 64 0.38 32.64 18.03
N ASP A 65 -0.27 33.72 17.57
CA ASP A 65 -0.58 34.86 18.46
C ASP A 65 -2.02 34.73 18.96
N PRO A 66 -2.25 34.38 20.24
CA PRO A 66 -3.61 34.24 20.78
C PRO A 66 -4.38 35.57 20.80
N ARG A 67 -3.70 36.72 20.63
CA ARG A 67 -4.32 38.04 20.55
C ARG A 67 -4.79 38.38 19.13
N LEU A 68 -4.35 37.64 18.11
CA LEU A 68 -4.69 37.86 16.71
C LEU A 68 -5.04 36.51 16.03
N PRO A 69 -6.16 35.87 16.40
CA PRO A 69 -6.51 34.55 15.86
C PRO A 69 -6.73 34.53 14.34
N SER A 70 -7.08 35.67 13.73
CA SER A 70 -7.33 35.79 12.29
C SER A 70 -6.08 35.67 11.41
N ILE A 71 -4.88 35.72 11.99
CA ILE A 71 -3.61 35.59 11.25
C ILE A 71 -2.85 34.30 11.60
N ASN A 72 -3.42 33.43 12.44
CA ASN A 72 -2.89 32.12 12.81
C ASN A 72 -3.27 31.07 11.74
N VAL A 73 -2.97 31.35 10.48
CA VAL A 73 -3.39 30.51 9.35
C VAL A 73 -2.28 29.52 9.00
N ARG A 74 -2.59 28.23 9.15
CA ARG A 74 -1.72 27.12 8.78
C ARG A 74 -1.48 27.12 7.27
N GLY A 75 -0.25 26.81 6.85
CA GLY A 75 0.04 26.59 5.44
C GLY A 75 -0.61 25.31 4.90
N ARG A 76 -0.62 25.15 3.58
CA ARG A 76 -1.24 23.98 2.94
C ARG A 76 -0.29 22.79 2.97
N GLY A 77 -0.82 21.59 3.24
CA GLY A 77 -0.16 20.37 2.78
C GLY A 77 -0.60 20.07 1.35
N LEU A 78 0.32 19.57 0.53
CA LEU A 78 0.08 19.24 -0.87
C LEU A 78 0.61 17.83 -1.14
N GLY A 79 -0.32 16.89 -1.39
CA GLY A 79 -0.03 15.48 -1.62
C GLY A 79 0.66 14.84 -0.43
N GLY A 80 -0.11 14.24 0.50
CA GLY A 80 0.42 13.61 1.70
C GLY A 80 1.49 12.56 1.41
N GLY A 81 1.29 11.77 0.36
CA GLY A 81 2.27 10.80 -0.13
C GLY A 81 3.23 11.43 -1.12
N LEU A 82 2.69 11.90 -2.24
CA LEU A 82 3.50 12.27 -3.41
C LEU A 82 3.14 13.65 -3.96
N ALA A 83 4.13 14.52 -4.15
CA ALA A 83 3.92 15.83 -4.75
C ALA A 83 4.82 16.03 -5.97
N ASN A 84 4.22 16.44 -7.09
CA ASN A 84 4.94 16.94 -8.26
C ASN A 84 4.72 18.46 -8.40
N ILE A 85 5.81 19.23 -8.33
CA ILE A 85 5.76 20.70 -8.39
C ILE A 85 6.03 21.16 -9.83
N GLN A 86 7.19 20.82 -10.39
CA GLN A 86 7.59 21.20 -11.75
C GLN A 86 8.36 20.07 -12.48
N GLY A 87 8.23 18.83 -12.02
CA GLY A 87 8.82 17.66 -12.66
C GLY A 87 7.90 16.96 -13.65
N THR A 88 8.44 15.92 -14.26
CA THR A 88 7.71 14.92 -15.05
C THR A 88 7.71 13.61 -14.28
N VAL A 89 6.53 13.18 -13.82
CA VAL A 89 6.40 11.98 -12.99
C VAL A 89 5.53 10.96 -13.69
N HIS A 90 6.13 9.82 -14.04
CA HIS A 90 5.46 8.68 -14.62
C HIS A 90 5.02 7.70 -13.52
N LEU A 91 3.76 7.26 -13.57
CA LEU A 91 3.18 6.32 -12.62
C LEU A 91 2.74 5.05 -13.35
N LYS A 92 3.19 3.88 -12.90
CA LYS A 92 2.77 2.57 -13.40
C LYS A 92 2.54 1.62 -12.25
N ASN A 93 1.46 0.84 -12.28
CA ASN A 93 1.22 -0.24 -11.31
C ASN A 93 1.39 0.20 -9.84
N THR A 94 1.13 1.46 -9.48
CA THR A 94 1.53 2.02 -8.18
C THR A 94 0.31 2.33 -7.32
N ILE A 95 0.39 1.99 -6.02
CA ILE A 95 -0.59 2.37 -5.00
C ILE A 95 -0.16 3.69 -4.36
N ILE A 96 -1.06 4.67 -4.31
CA ILE A 96 -0.89 5.93 -3.60
C ILE A 96 -2.20 6.22 -2.85
N ALA A 97 -2.32 5.71 -1.61
CA ALA A 97 -3.58 5.72 -0.88
C ALA A 97 -3.41 5.90 0.63
N GLY A 98 -4.38 6.52 1.30
CA GLY A 98 -4.38 6.65 2.76
C GLY A 98 -3.28 7.55 3.31
N ASN A 99 -2.84 8.53 2.53
CA ASN A 99 -1.93 9.59 2.93
C ASN A 99 -2.74 10.86 3.30
N SER A 100 -2.12 11.78 4.03
CA SER A 100 -2.80 12.99 4.52
C SER A 100 -2.02 14.26 4.23
N ALA A 101 -2.71 15.30 3.75
CA ALA A 101 -2.17 16.64 3.54
C ALA A 101 -2.41 17.59 4.74
N GLY A 102 -2.66 17.03 5.93
CA GLY A 102 -2.87 17.77 7.17
C GLY A 102 -4.22 18.49 7.25
N PRO A 103 -4.52 19.16 8.39
CA PRO A 103 -5.85 19.69 8.68
C PRO A 103 -6.19 21.00 7.93
N ALA A 104 -5.20 21.71 7.37
CA ALA A 104 -5.45 22.98 6.68
C ALA A 104 -6.24 22.83 5.38
N THR A 105 -6.20 21.65 4.77
CA THR A 105 -6.87 21.36 3.49
C THR A 105 -8.11 20.49 3.66
N ASN A 106 -8.42 20.00 4.88
CA ASN A 106 -9.52 19.06 5.18
C ASN A 106 -9.57 17.84 4.24
N SER A 107 -8.46 17.51 3.58
CA SER A 107 -8.47 16.63 2.42
C SER A 107 -7.42 15.55 2.57
N LEU A 108 -7.84 14.30 2.35
CA LEU A 108 -6.99 13.13 2.21
C LEU A 108 -6.22 13.18 0.88
N MET A 109 -5.64 14.32 0.48
CA MET A 109 -4.93 14.43 -0.80
C MET A 109 -3.76 13.47 -0.80
N ASP A 110 -3.89 12.33 -1.45
CA ASP A 110 -2.85 11.32 -1.51
C ASP A 110 -1.64 11.83 -2.30
N LEU A 111 -1.94 12.61 -3.34
CA LEU A 111 -0.99 13.18 -4.26
C LEU A 111 -1.39 14.56 -4.74
N SER A 112 -0.42 15.33 -5.24
CA SER A 112 -0.63 16.67 -5.77
C SER A 112 0.25 16.94 -6.99
N GLY A 113 -0.29 17.65 -7.97
CA GLY A 113 0.40 18.00 -9.21
C GLY A 113 -0.07 17.20 -10.42
N THR A 114 0.60 17.39 -11.55
CA THR A 114 0.28 16.68 -12.81
C THR A 114 1.17 15.46 -12.96
N PHE A 115 0.57 14.34 -13.32
CA PHE A 115 1.25 13.05 -13.52
C PHE A 115 1.11 12.59 -14.97
N LEU A 116 1.96 11.65 -15.37
CA LEU A 116 1.81 10.90 -16.61
C LEU A 116 1.54 9.45 -16.21
N SER A 117 0.27 9.07 -16.20
CA SER A 117 -0.08 7.68 -15.96
C SER A 117 0.29 6.80 -17.15
N GLU A 118 1.07 5.76 -16.88
CA GLU A 118 1.32 4.63 -17.79
C GLU A 118 0.34 3.46 -17.51
N GLY A 119 -0.65 3.72 -16.65
CA GLY A 119 -1.77 2.84 -16.36
C GLY A 119 -1.62 1.99 -15.10
N HIS A 120 -2.75 1.40 -14.72
CA HIS A 120 -2.87 0.45 -13.62
C HIS A 120 -2.42 1.00 -12.28
N ASN A 121 -2.59 2.30 -12.03
CA ASN A 121 -2.33 2.90 -10.73
C ASN A 121 -3.58 2.85 -9.86
N LEU A 122 -3.41 2.81 -8.53
CA LEU A 122 -4.51 2.91 -7.57
C LEU A 122 -4.28 4.13 -6.69
N THR A 123 -5.24 5.06 -6.69
CA THR A 123 -5.20 6.27 -5.85
C THR A 123 -6.40 6.33 -4.92
N GLY A 124 -6.16 6.62 -3.63
CA GLY A 124 -7.23 6.73 -2.63
C GLY A 124 -8.03 8.03 -2.77
N ASP A 125 -7.36 9.11 -3.17
CA ASP A 125 -7.95 10.43 -3.39
C ASP A 125 -7.12 11.20 -4.43
N THR A 126 -7.79 11.69 -5.47
CA THR A 126 -7.17 12.43 -6.59
C THR A 126 -7.22 13.94 -6.46
N ASN A 127 -7.75 14.48 -5.35
CA ASN A 127 -7.88 15.91 -5.13
C ASN A 127 -6.52 16.61 -5.23
N GLY A 128 -6.42 17.58 -6.15
CA GLY A 128 -5.19 18.31 -6.44
C GLY A 128 -4.20 17.59 -7.34
N ALA A 129 -4.58 16.45 -7.92
CA ALA A 129 -3.80 15.73 -8.90
C ALA A 129 -4.53 15.56 -10.24
N SER A 130 -3.78 15.37 -11.32
CA SER A 130 -4.33 15.14 -12.67
C SER A 130 -3.39 14.29 -13.52
N GLY A 131 -3.84 13.87 -14.70
CA GLY A 131 -3.04 13.10 -15.67
C GLY A 131 -3.16 11.57 -15.57
N PHE A 132 -4.25 11.11 -14.97
CA PHE A 132 -4.66 9.70 -14.93
C PHE A 132 -5.36 9.27 -16.23
N ILE A 133 -5.39 7.96 -16.47
CA ILE A 133 -6.04 7.34 -17.64
C ILE A 133 -7.04 6.26 -17.21
N ASN A 134 -7.81 5.74 -18.17
CA ASN A 134 -8.93 4.82 -17.91
C ASN A 134 -8.57 3.52 -17.18
N SER A 135 -7.32 3.04 -17.29
CA SER A 135 -6.85 1.84 -16.60
C SER A 135 -6.52 2.07 -15.13
N ASP A 136 -6.55 3.32 -14.65
CA ASP A 136 -6.28 3.63 -13.25
C ASP A 136 -7.53 3.47 -12.38
N LEU A 137 -7.33 3.00 -11.16
CA LEU A 137 -8.34 2.93 -10.11
C LEU A 137 -8.28 4.21 -9.27
N LEU A 138 -9.22 5.13 -9.48
CA LEU A 138 -9.20 6.47 -8.89
C LEU A 138 -10.23 6.63 -7.78
N ASN A 139 -9.81 7.25 -6.67
CA ASN A 139 -10.65 7.49 -5.48
C ASN A 139 -11.17 6.18 -4.86
N VAL A 140 -10.30 5.17 -4.79
CA VAL A 140 -10.63 3.82 -4.29
C VAL A 140 -9.69 3.46 -3.15
N ALA A 141 -10.25 2.91 -2.06
CA ALA A 141 -9.43 2.40 -0.95
C ALA A 141 -8.57 1.21 -1.40
N ALA A 142 -7.27 1.26 -1.11
CA ALA A 142 -6.34 0.20 -1.48
C ALA A 142 -6.51 -1.09 -0.68
N ASN A 143 -7.10 -1.01 0.53
CA ASN A 143 -7.27 -2.13 1.45
C ASN A 143 -5.97 -2.91 1.68
N VAL A 144 -4.97 -2.22 2.21
CA VAL A 144 -3.68 -2.82 2.59
C VAL A 144 -3.60 -3.01 4.10
N GLY A 145 -2.88 -4.06 4.53
CA GLY A 145 -2.58 -4.32 5.94
C GLY A 145 -1.59 -3.30 6.52
N PRO A 146 -1.27 -3.38 7.82
CA PRO A 146 -0.27 -2.51 8.44
C PRO A 146 1.13 -2.71 7.84
N LEU A 147 2.01 -1.73 8.06
CA LEU A 147 3.43 -1.87 7.73
C LEU A 147 4.06 -2.82 8.76
N GLN A 148 4.48 -3.99 8.31
CA GLN A 148 5.07 -5.00 9.18
C GLN A 148 6.01 -5.92 8.40
N ASP A 149 6.63 -6.86 9.10
CA ASP A 149 7.38 -7.95 8.48
C ASP A 149 6.41 -8.93 7.82
N ASN A 150 6.28 -8.86 6.49
CA ASN A 150 5.54 -9.85 5.68
C ASN A 150 6.51 -10.74 4.88
N GLY A 151 7.74 -10.89 5.37
CA GLY A 151 8.86 -11.55 4.71
C GLY A 151 9.68 -10.62 3.81
N GLY A 152 10.85 -11.10 3.40
CA GLY A 152 11.79 -10.35 2.55
C GLY A 152 12.76 -9.45 3.32
N PRO A 153 13.49 -8.56 2.64
CA PRO A 153 14.55 -7.75 3.25
C PRO A 153 14.06 -6.50 3.99
N THR A 154 12.80 -6.08 3.79
CA THR A 154 12.22 -4.85 4.38
C THR A 154 10.75 -5.04 4.70
N PHE A 155 10.21 -4.26 5.64
CA PHE A 155 8.78 -4.23 5.93
C PHE A 155 7.96 -3.76 4.71
N THR A 156 6.76 -4.28 4.58
CA THR A 156 5.85 -4.00 3.45
C THR A 156 4.42 -3.84 3.94
N HIS A 157 3.55 -3.32 3.07
CA HIS A 157 2.11 -3.34 3.25
C HIS A 157 1.52 -4.49 2.42
N ALA A 158 1.05 -5.55 3.07
CA ALA A 158 0.39 -6.66 2.39
C ALA A 158 -0.97 -6.23 1.79
N LEU A 159 -1.32 -6.75 0.61
CA LEU A 159 -2.67 -6.58 0.08
C LEU A 159 -3.64 -7.46 0.89
N LEU A 160 -4.71 -6.88 1.42
CA LEU A 160 -5.73 -7.65 2.12
C LEU A 160 -6.62 -8.39 1.12
N ALA A 161 -7.24 -9.48 1.56
CA ALA A 161 -8.21 -10.21 0.74
C ALA A 161 -9.32 -9.28 0.25
N GLY A 162 -9.59 -9.30 -1.06
CA GLY A 162 -10.55 -8.41 -1.71
C GLY A 162 -10.03 -7.01 -2.00
N SER A 163 -8.73 -6.75 -1.83
CA SER A 163 -8.11 -5.50 -2.28
C SER A 163 -8.32 -5.30 -3.79
N PRO A 164 -8.74 -4.11 -4.24
CA PRO A 164 -8.86 -3.78 -5.66
C PRO A 164 -7.53 -3.79 -6.43
N ALA A 165 -6.40 -3.79 -5.72
CA ALA A 165 -5.07 -3.87 -6.32
C ALA A 165 -4.71 -5.27 -6.83
N ILE A 166 -5.44 -6.29 -6.39
CA ILE A 166 -5.14 -7.69 -6.73
C ILE A 166 -5.61 -7.99 -8.16
N ASP A 167 -4.74 -8.62 -8.96
CA ASP A 167 -4.91 -8.93 -10.39
C ASP A 167 -5.28 -7.71 -11.25
N ALA A 168 -4.96 -6.50 -10.80
CA ALA A 168 -5.33 -5.25 -11.47
C ALA A 168 -4.13 -4.54 -12.13
N GLY A 169 -2.92 -5.07 -11.96
CA GLY A 169 -1.69 -4.58 -12.57
C GLY A 169 -1.50 -5.07 -14.00
N ALA A 170 -0.51 -4.52 -14.68
CA ALA A 170 -0.06 -4.98 -16.00
C ALA A 170 1.38 -5.48 -15.97
N SER A 171 1.70 -6.41 -16.87
CA SER A 171 3.03 -7.02 -16.96
C SER A 171 4.09 -6.11 -17.60
N ASP A 172 3.69 -5.12 -18.39
CA ASP A 172 4.62 -4.25 -19.11
C ASP A 172 5.33 -3.28 -18.15
N GLY A 173 6.66 -3.36 -18.12
CA GLY A 173 7.48 -2.57 -17.20
C GLY A 173 7.44 -3.04 -15.74
N ALA A 174 6.64 -4.06 -15.41
CA ALA A 174 6.61 -4.63 -14.09
C ALA A 174 7.86 -5.49 -13.81
N PRO A 175 8.44 -5.42 -12.60
CA PRO A 175 9.53 -6.30 -12.20
C PRO A 175 9.04 -7.75 -12.01
N PHE A 176 9.93 -8.72 -12.24
CA PHE A 176 9.61 -10.15 -12.12
C PHE A 176 9.41 -10.65 -10.70
N VAL A 177 9.75 -9.84 -9.70
CA VAL A 177 9.54 -10.14 -8.28
C VAL A 177 8.92 -8.94 -7.59
N ASP A 178 8.32 -9.12 -6.42
CA ASP A 178 7.85 -8.04 -5.54
C ASP A 178 8.97 -7.54 -4.60
N GLN A 179 8.67 -6.57 -3.72
CA GLN A 179 9.65 -6.00 -2.79
C GLN A 179 10.30 -7.05 -1.86
N ARG A 180 9.60 -8.16 -1.62
CA ARG A 180 10.06 -9.24 -0.75
C ARG A 180 10.94 -10.25 -1.47
N GLY A 181 11.01 -10.15 -2.81
CA GLY A 181 11.70 -11.10 -3.69
C GLY A 181 10.81 -12.24 -4.19
N PHE A 182 9.49 -12.16 -4.02
CA PHE A 182 8.57 -13.19 -4.50
C PHE A 182 8.19 -12.99 -5.97
N PRO A 183 8.19 -14.05 -6.80
CA PRO A 183 7.79 -13.96 -8.21
C PRO A 183 6.43 -13.30 -8.46
N ARG A 184 6.37 -12.56 -9.57
CA ARG A 184 5.16 -11.97 -10.18
C ARG A 184 4.94 -12.48 -11.63
N PRO A 185 3.69 -12.66 -12.08
CA PRO A 185 2.50 -12.67 -11.24
C PRO A 185 2.51 -13.94 -10.38
N ALA A 186 1.96 -13.87 -9.16
CA ALA A 186 1.86 -15.08 -8.33
C ALA A 186 0.72 -16.01 -8.77
N ARG A 187 -0.25 -15.48 -9.52
CA ARG A 187 -1.44 -16.20 -9.98
C ARG A 187 -1.82 -15.85 -11.43
N PHE A 188 -2.91 -15.11 -11.62
CA PHE A 188 -3.49 -14.78 -12.92
C PHE A 188 -2.84 -13.55 -13.53
N GLU A 189 -2.87 -12.42 -12.82
CA GLU A 189 -2.33 -11.14 -13.29
C GLU A 189 -1.37 -10.55 -12.26
N PHE A 190 -0.66 -9.51 -12.65
CA PHE A 190 0.20 -8.76 -11.74
C PHE A 190 -0.65 -7.96 -10.76
N ASP A 191 -0.15 -7.76 -9.55
CA ASP A 191 -0.80 -6.85 -8.61
C ASP A 191 -0.25 -5.43 -8.72
N ILE A 192 -1.13 -4.46 -8.48
CA ILE A 192 -0.75 -3.06 -8.30
C ILE A 192 -0.01 -2.93 -6.96
N GLY A 193 1.12 -2.23 -6.96
CA GLY A 193 1.91 -1.92 -5.77
C GLY A 193 3.17 -2.77 -5.61
N ALA A 194 3.84 -2.58 -4.47
CA ALA A 194 5.12 -3.21 -4.14
C ALA A 194 5.01 -4.66 -3.61
N TYR A 195 3.78 -5.14 -3.40
CA TYR A 195 3.48 -6.44 -2.83
C TYR A 195 2.66 -7.26 -3.83
N GLU A 196 3.03 -8.53 -4.01
CA GLU A 196 2.24 -9.49 -4.80
C GLU A 196 1.43 -10.39 -3.85
N PHE A 197 0.12 -10.25 -3.90
CA PHE A 197 -0.86 -11.08 -3.23
C PHE A 197 -0.73 -12.55 -3.63
N ARG A 198 -0.63 -13.38 -2.61
CA ARG A 198 -0.64 -14.83 -2.74
C ARG A 198 -1.88 -15.35 -2.04
N SER A 199 -2.92 -15.63 -2.81
CA SER A 199 -3.97 -16.51 -2.30
C SER A 199 -3.37 -17.88 -2.06
N ALA A 200 -3.83 -18.56 -1.02
CA ALA A 200 -3.54 -19.96 -0.79
C ALA A 200 -3.85 -20.77 -2.05
N TYR A 201 -2.83 -21.14 -2.82
CA TYR A 201 -3.00 -22.07 -3.92
C TYR A 201 -3.21 -23.46 -3.33
N GLU A 202 -4.46 -23.93 -3.33
CA GLU A 202 -4.80 -25.25 -2.85
C GLU A 202 -4.60 -26.30 -3.96
N ARG A 203 -3.72 -27.26 -3.70
CA ARG A 203 -3.70 -28.52 -4.46
C ARG A 203 -4.10 -29.63 -3.50
N VAL A 204 -5.05 -30.48 -3.90
CA VAL A 204 -5.40 -31.70 -3.15
C VAL A 204 -5.03 -32.91 -4.01
N GLN A 205 -4.22 -33.82 -3.47
CA GLN A 205 -3.91 -35.09 -4.14
C GLN A 205 -3.93 -36.24 -3.12
N PHE A 206 -4.24 -37.44 -3.60
CA PHE A 206 -3.97 -38.66 -2.86
C PHE A 206 -2.58 -39.16 -3.27
N GLN A 207 -1.66 -39.21 -2.31
CA GLN A 207 -0.29 -39.67 -2.52
C GLN A 207 0.20 -40.39 -1.25
N ASP A 208 0.96 -41.46 -1.42
CA ASP A 208 1.55 -42.26 -0.32
C ASP A 208 0.55 -42.71 0.77
N GLY A 209 -0.69 -43.00 0.35
CA GLY A 209 -1.76 -43.41 1.26
C GLY A 209 -2.24 -42.29 2.19
N LYS A 210 -2.07 -41.02 1.80
CA LYS A 210 -2.55 -39.83 2.52
C LYS A 210 -3.24 -38.87 1.57
N VAL A 211 -4.16 -38.08 2.11
CA VAL A 211 -4.64 -36.87 1.43
C VAL A 211 -3.62 -35.78 1.71
N GLN A 212 -2.94 -35.33 0.67
CA GLN A 212 -1.97 -34.24 0.75
C GLN A 212 -2.62 -32.97 0.22
N VAL A 213 -2.65 -31.94 1.07
CA VAL A 213 -3.17 -30.62 0.72
C VAL A 213 -2.01 -29.63 0.78
N TRP A 214 -1.65 -29.08 -0.38
CA TRP A 214 -0.62 -28.03 -0.47
C TRP A 214 -1.28 -26.68 -0.47
N PHE A 215 -0.64 -25.74 0.21
CA PHE A 215 -0.99 -24.33 0.20
C PHE A 215 0.27 -23.51 -0.07
N ILE A 216 0.10 -22.37 -0.75
CA ILE A 216 1.13 -21.32 -0.88
C ILE A 216 0.58 -20.06 -0.22
N THR A 217 1.17 -19.65 0.90
CA THR A 217 0.70 -18.54 1.72
C THR A 217 1.80 -17.50 1.94
N GLU A 218 1.56 -16.49 2.79
CA GLU A 218 2.68 -15.66 3.24
C GLU A 218 3.70 -16.54 4.00
N PRO A 219 5.00 -16.38 3.72
CA PRO A 219 6.05 -17.14 4.39
C PRO A 219 6.14 -16.84 5.87
N ASN A 220 6.68 -17.80 6.63
CA ASN A 220 6.95 -17.67 8.07
C ASN A 220 5.73 -17.34 8.94
N GLN A 221 4.52 -17.48 8.41
CA GLN A 221 3.27 -17.35 9.15
C GLN A 221 2.74 -18.74 9.55
N ILE A 222 1.94 -18.79 10.61
CA ILE A 222 1.27 -20.01 11.07
C ILE A 222 -0.21 -19.92 10.70
N TYR A 223 -0.68 -20.87 9.89
CA TYR A 223 -2.07 -20.91 9.45
C TYR A 223 -2.82 -22.06 10.11
N PRO A 224 -3.89 -21.79 10.87
CA PRO A 224 -4.81 -22.83 11.33
C PRO A 224 -5.51 -23.48 10.13
N ILE A 225 -5.55 -24.81 10.15
CA ILE A 225 -6.22 -25.61 9.13
C ILE A 225 -7.55 -26.06 9.71
N GLN A 226 -8.62 -25.83 8.97
CA GLN A 226 -9.96 -26.28 9.32
C GLN A 226 -10.51 -27.24 8.29
N THR A 227 -11.37 -28.14 8.75
CA THR A 227 -12.12 -29.06 7.90
C THR A 227 -13.60 -29.07 8.22
N THR A 228 -14.41 -29.45 7.23
CA THR A 228 -15.86 -29.63 7.36
C THR A 228 -16.36 -30.71 6.42
N THR A 229 -17.44 -31.39 6.78
CA THR A 229 -18.16 -32.31 5.89
C THR A 229 -19.45 -31.70 5.33
N ASN A 230 -19.85 -30.50 5.80
CA ASN A 230 -21.18 -29.93 5.52
C ASN A 230 -21.20 -28.41 5.33
N PHE A 231 -20.05 -27.72 5.35
CA PHE A 231 -19.90 -26.26 5.28
C PHE A 231 -20.51 -25.44 6.42
N LEU A 232 -21.29 -26.04 7.31
CA LEU A 232 -21.95 -25.38 8.44
C LEU A 232 -21.06 -25.37 9.69
N SER A 233 -20.36 -26.48 9.93
CA SER A 233 -19.51 -26.67 11.11
C SER A 233 -18.08 -26.94 10.69
N TRP A 234 -17.18 -26.03 11.05
CA TRP A 234 -15.74 -26.14 10.77
C TRP A 234 -14.97 -26.50 12.03
N GLN A 235 -14.10 -27.50 11.93
CA GLN A 235 -13.23 -27.94 13.01
C GLN A 235 -11.77 -27.65 12.67
N THR A 236 -11.04 -27.00 13.58
CA THR A 236 -9.59 -26.85 13.47
C THR A 236 -8.90 -28.19 13.76
N ILE A 237 -8.06 -28.64 12.83
CA ILE A 237 -7.36 -29.94 12.90
C ILE A 237 -5.84 -29.82 13.06
N GLY A 238 -5.32 -28.59 13.03
CA GLY A 238 -3.92 -28.29 13.28
C GLY A 238 -3.57 -26.87 12.84
N ALA A 239 -2.30 -26.53 12.98
CA ALA A 239 -1.71 -25.33 12.39
C ALA A 239 -0.32 -25.69 11.89
N ILE A 240 0.01 -25.30 10.66
CA ILE A 240 1.31 -25.60 10.06
C ILE A 240 2.02 -24.28 9.74
N PRO A 241 3.29 -24.12 10.15
CA PRO A 241 4.09 -22.97 9.74
C PRO A 241 4.37 -23.06 8.23
N ALA A 242 4.07 -22.00 7.51
CA ALA A 242 4.54 -21.84 6.14
C ALA A 242 6.07 -21.81 6.12
N THR A 243 6.69 -22.51 5.17
CA THR A 243 8.15 -22.45 4.98
C THR A 243 8.60 -21.03 4.61
N SER A 244 9.91 -20.80 4.57
CA SER A 244 10.50 -19.53 4.13
C SER A 244 10.12 -19.14 2.69
N SER A 245 9.64 -20.09 1.88
CA SER A 245 9.12 -19.85 0.52
C SER A 245 7.59 -19.78 0.45
N GLY A 246 6.90 -19.82 1.59
CA GLY A 246 5.43 -19.76 1.68
C GLY A 246 4.73 -21.09 1.42
N TRP A 247 5.48 -22.14 1.06
CA TRP A 247 4.91 -23.47 0.85
C TRP A 247 4.61 -24.15 2.18
N PHE A 248 3.46 -24.83 2.26
CA PHE A 248 3.27 -25.87 3.26
C PHE A 248 2.42 -27.03 2.74
N LEU A 249 2.66 -28.20 3.32
CA LEU A 249 1.95 -29.45 3.06
C LEU A 249 1.23 -29.88 4.34
N PHE A 250 -0.07 -30.06 4.25
CA PHE A 250 -0.87 -30.75 5.25
C PHE A 250 -1.15 -32.18 4.78
N GLU A 251 -0.94 -33.14 5.66
CA GLU A 251 -1.27 -34.53 5.39
C GLU A 251 -2.42 -35.00 6.28
N ASP A 252 -3.37 -35.68 5.66
CA ASP A 252 -4.58 -36.13 6.32
C ASP A 252 -4.83 -37.63 6.11
N ASN A 253 -5.51 -38.24 7.08
CA ASN A 253 -5.84 -39.66 7.08
C ASN A 253 -6.92 -39.94 6.01
N PRO A 254 -6.62 -40.77 4.99
CA PRO A 254 -7.56 -41.01 3.88
C PRO A 254 -8.79 -41.83 4.30
N ASN A 255 -8.78 -42.43 5.50
CA ASN A 255 -9.90 -43.22 6.01
C ASN A 255 -11.00 -42.35 6.65
N LEU A 256 -10.81 -41.02 6.67
CA LEU A 256 -11.82 -40.09 7.16
C LEU A 256 -12.87 -39.82 6.07
N PRO A 257 -14.10 -39.42 6.45
CA PRO A 257 -15.11 -39.03 5.47
C PRO A 257 -14.61 -37.91 4.55
N ALA A 258 -15.10 -37.90 3.31
CA ALA A 258 -14.84 -36.82 2.37
C ALA A 258 -15.19 -35.48 3.01
N ARG A 259 -14.24 -34.55 2.95
CA ARG A 259 -14.30 -33.29 3.68
C ARG A 259 -13.58 -32.19 2.92
N PHE A 260 -14.01 -30.97 3.17
CA PHE A 260 -13.41 -29.77 2.62
C PHE A 260 -12.35 -29.25 3.57
N TYR A 261 -11.38 -28.54 3.03
CA TYR A 261 -10.30 -27.92 3.79
C TYR A 261 -10.35 -26.42 3.58
N ARG A 262 -9.89 -25.68 4.59
CA ARG A 262 -9.54 -24.27 4.44
C ARG A 262 -8.43 -23.93 5.40
N ILE A 263 -7.75 -22.83 5.10
CA ILE A 263 -6.86 -22.19 6.04
C ILE A 263 -7.51 -20.93 6.57
N LEU A 264 -7.23 -20.58 7.81
CA LEU A 264 -7.57 -19.27 8.35
C LEU A 264 -6.38 -18.35 8.11
N LEU A 265 -6.58 -17.36 7.24
CA LEU A 265 -5.64 -16.24 7.13
C LEU A 265 -5.78 -15.42 8.42
N SER A 266 -4.65 -15.16 9.09
CA SER A 266 -4.64 -14.25 10.23
C SER A 266 -5.15 -12.88 9.75
N PRO A 267 -6.08 -12.23 10.50
CA PRO A 267 -6.59 -10.91 10.15
C PRO A 267 -5.51 -9.83 10.19
#